data_AF-A0A9X6AGL2-F1
#
_entry.id   AF-A0A9X6AGL2-F1
#
_cell.length_a   1.000
_cell.length_b   1.000
_cell.length_c   1.000
_cell.angle_alpha   90.00
_cell.angle_beta   90.00
_cell.angle_gamma   90.00
#
_symmetry.space_group_name_H-M   'P 1'
#
loop_
_entity.id
_entity.type
_entity.pdbx_description
1 polymer ?
#
loop_
_entity_poly.entity_id
_entity_poly.type
_entity_poly.pdbx_seq_one_letter_code
_entity_poly.pdbx_strand_id
1 'polypeptide(L)'
;TTGSDGRFSFTQDVYNTPTHWTVDARDHTGGWDEYLTGTSAGFDITSIVQHATLHLASPKVDAHSRLSVSVSADSTDAAVPGNVLYLQQSADGKTGWTTVDRIPANPLPVARTVTLTVSNPHGYWRLFSPAATDFPAAYSNTVHTSVYATKVTGGKPNHTTVSRNSYVSFSGHVYEQGTIGPWKPVTHSYVTLLFRP
;
A
#
# COMPACT_ATOMS: atom_id res chain seq x y z
N THR A 1 43.99 0.66 -2.06
CA THR A 1 45.29 -0.05 -2.04
C THR A 1 45.74 -0.27 -3.47
N THR A 2 47.05 -0.20 -3.73
CA THR A 2 47.61 -0.49 -5.07
C THR A 2 47.87 -1.98 -5.23
N GLY A 3 47.64 -2.51 -6.43
CA GLY A 3 47.97 -3.87 -6.83
C GLY A 3 49.46 -4.04 -7.12
N SER A 4 49.87 -5.28 -7.41
CA SER A 4 51.26 -5.64 -7.74
C SER A 4 51.81 -4.98 -9.01
N ASP A 5 50.94 -4.43 -9.84
CA ASP A 5 51.23 -3.68 -11.06
C ASP A 5 51.16 -2.15 -10.85
N GLY A 6 50.96 -1.69 -9.61
CA GLY A 6 50.80 -0.27 -9.28
C GLY A 6 49.41 0.30 -9.57
N ARG A 7 48.47 -0.50 -10.08
CA ARG A 7 47.09 -0.06 -10.34
C ARG A 7 46.34 0.13 -9.02
N PHE A 8 45.61 1.23 -8.87
CA PHE A 8 44.67 1.42 -7.77
C PHE A 8 43.23 1.51 -8.31
N SER A 9 42.28 1.14 -7.47
CA SER A 9 40.85 1.34 -7.71
C SER A 9 40.18 1.78 -6.41
N PHE A 10 39.09 2.52 -6.57
CA PHE A 10 38.24 2.99 -5.50
C PHE A 10 36.79 2.94 -6.00
N THR A 11 35.87 2.65 -5.09
CA THR A 11 34.43 2.62 -5.34
C THR A 11 33.78 3.53 -4.32
N GLN A 12 32.96 4.47 -4.81
CA GLN A 12 32.18 5.39 -3.98
C GLN A 12 30.72 5.21 -4.31
N ASP A 13 29.90 5.08 -3.27
CA ASP A 13 28.46 5.10 -3.41
C ASP A 13 27.98 6.52 -3.69
N VAL A 14 27.08 6.64 -4.65
CA VAL A 14 26.51 7.90 -5.14
C VAL A 14 25.03 7.93 -4.76
N TYR A 15 24.62 8.99 -4.06
CA TYR A 15 23.25 9.10 -3.54
C TYR A 15 22.46 10.30 -4.09
N ASN A 16 23.10 11.24 -4.80
CA ASN A 16 22.46 12.48 -5.25
C ASN A 16 22.76 12.78 -6.73
N THR A 17 21.75 13.26 -7.47
CA THR A 17 21.88 13.74 -8.86
C THR A 17 21.00 14.97 -9.13
N PRO A 18 21.39 15.84 -10.08
CA PRO A 18 22.67 15.86 -10.78
C PRO A 18 23.79 16.40 -9.88
N THR A 19 24.96 15.76 -9.89
CA THR A 19 26.12 16.24 -9.12
C THR A 19 27.38 16.11 -9.96
N HIS A 20 28.22 17.15 -9.96
CA HIS A 20 29.58 17.07 -10.51
C HIS A 20 30.54 16.64 -9.42
N TRP A 21 31.28 15.56 -9.65
CA TRP A 21 32.29 15.08 -8.72
C TRP A 21 33.67 15.25 -9.34
N THR A 22 34.60 15.74 -8.53
CA THR A 22 36.01 15.75 -8.87
C THR A 22 36.70 14.76 -7.94
N VAL A 23 37.31 13.73 -8.53
CA VAL A 23 38.22 12.87 -7.78
C VAL A 23 39.61 13.43 -7.97
N ASP A 24 40.18 13.89 -6.87
CA ASP A 24 41.59 14.19 -6.78
C ASP A 24 42.30 12.99 -6.14
N ALA A 25 43.28 12.42 -6.84
CA ALA A 25 44.10 11.33 -6.30
C ALA A 25 44.80 11.73 -4.98
N ARG A 26 44.87 13.03 -4.69
CA ARG A 26 45.45 13.58 -3.48
C ARG A 26 44.62 13.39 -2.22
N ASP A 27 43.29 13.36 -2.33
CA ASP A 27 42.39 13.35 -1.17
C ASP A 27 42.11 11.94 -0.63
N HIS A 28 42.57 10.90 -1.33
CA HIS A 28 42.23 9.50 -1.03
C HIS A 28 43.44 8.60 -0.69
N THR A 29 44.64 9.18 -0.59
CA THR A 29 45.82 8.46 -0.11
C THR A 29 46.07 8.89 1.34
N GLY A 30 45.96 7.95 2.29
CA GLY A 30 46.14 8.20 3.74
C GLY A 30 47.59 8.51 4.16
N GLY A 31 48.27 9.36 3.39
CA GLY A 31 49.68 9.66 3.44
C GLY A 31 50.09 10.16 2.06
N TRP A 32 50.02 11.47 1.86
CA TRP A 32 50.44 12.08 0.62
C TRP A 32 51.96 12.15 0.58
N ASP A 33 52.55 11.67 -0.51
CA ASP A 33 53.97 11.82 -0.81
C ASP A 33 54.16 13.07 -1.68
N GLU A 34 54.97 14.03 -1.23
CA GLU A 34 55.21 15.33 -1.87
C GLU A 34 55.75 15.23 -3.30
N TYR A 35 56.23 14.04 -3.69
CA TYR A 35 56.77 13.75 -5.01
C TYR A 35 55.75 13.19 -6.01
N LEU A 36 54.47 13.00 -5.63
CA LEU A 36 53.43 12.53 -6.54
C LEU A 36 52.80 13.68 -7.34
N THR A 37 52.84 13.61 -8.67
CA THR A 37 52.11 14.57 -9.52
C THR A 37 50.60 14.26 -9.44
N GLY A 38 49.83 15.17 -8.83
CA GLY A 38 48.37 15.02 -8.73
C GLY A 38 47.68 15.04 -10.09
N THR A 39 46.76 14.11 -10.29
CA THR A 39 45.83 14.11 -11.43
C THR A 39 44.41 14.13 -10.91
N SER A 40 43.59 15.05 -11.40
CA SER A 40 42.16 15.13 -11.10
C SER A 40 41.34 14.67 -12.29
N ALA A 41 40.28 13.90 -12.03
CA ALA A 41 39.26 13.58 -13.02
C ALA A 41 37.91 14.12 -12.55
N GLY A 42 37.24 14.88 -13.42
CA GLY A 42 35.85 15.29 -13.22
C GLY A 42 34.91 14.28 -13.89
N PHE A 43 33.81 13.94 -13.22
CA PHE A 43 32.73 13.18 -13.82
C PHE A 43 31.39 13.76 -13.40
N ASP A 44 30.48 13.82 -14.37
CA ASP A 44 29.11 14.24 -14.16
C ASP A 44 28.25 13.02 -13.86
N ILE A 45 27.61 13.05 -12.70
CA ILE A 45 26.60 12.07 -12.35
C ILE A 45 25.26 12.63 -12.80
N THR A 46 24.82 12.15 -13.96
CA THR A 46 23.64 12.66 -14.64
C THR A 46 22.35 12.00 -14.19
N SER A 47 22.41 10.74 -13.73
CA SER A 47 21.27 10.01 -13.16
C SER A 47 21.69 8.87 -12.22
N ILE A 48 20.83 8.57 -11.24
CA ILE A 48 20.89 7.39 -10.38
C ILE A 48 19.52 6.72 -10.37
N VAL A 49 19.45 5.39 -10.37
CA VAL A 49 18.16 4.71 -10.21
C VAL A 49 17.69 4.91 -8.78
N GLN A 50 16.62 5.67 -8.62
CA GLN A 50 15.91 5.87 -7.37
C GLN A 50 14.86 4.77 -7.15
N HIS A 51 14.51 4.50 -5.91
CA HIS A 51 13.57 3.46 -5.53
C HIS A 51 12.50 3.99 -4.58
N ALA A 52 11.24 3.66 -4.86
CA ALA A 52 10.12 3.91 -3.96
C ALA A 52 9.61 2.57 -3.39
N THR A 53 9.44 2.52 -2.07
CA THR A 53 8.83 1.40 -1.34
C THR A 53 7.46 1.85 -0.87
N LEU A 54 6.41 1.10 -1.25
CA LEU A 54 5.02 1.46 -0.96
C LEU A 54 4.40 0.44 -0.02
N HIS A 55 3.61 0.90 0.95
CA HIS A 55 2.92 0.05 1.92
C HIS A 55 1.46 0.42 2.04
N LEU A 56 0.58 -0.58 1.91
CA LEU A 56 -0.85 -0.44 2.09
C LEU A 56 -1.32 -1.41 3.16
N ALA A 57 -1.99 -0.91 4.19
CA ALA A 57 -2.36 -1.69 5.37
C ALA A 57 -3.74 -1.32 5.92
N SER A 58 -4.18 -2.10 6.91
CA SER A 58 -5.40 -1.85 7.68
C SER A 58 -6.67 -1.62 6.84
N PRO A 59 -6.94 -2.45 5.81
CA PRO A 59 -8.11 -2.27 4.98
C PRO A 59 -9.39 -2.50 5.79
N LYS A 60 -10.32 -1.54 5.75
CA LYS A 60 -11.63 -1.64 6.40
C LYS A 60 -12.69 -1.04 5.49
N VAL A 61 -13.87 -1.65 5.44
CA VAL A 61 -15.02 -1.08 4.75
C VAL A 61 -16.19 -0.98 5.72
N ASP A 62 -16.90 0.14 5.70
CA ASP A 62 -18.10 0.35 6.50
C ASP A 62 -19.39 -0.01 5.74
N ALA A 63 -20.54 0.11 6.43
CA ALA A 63 -21.85 -0.20 5.88
C ALA A 63 -22.27 0.70 4.69
N HIS A 64 -21.53 1.78 4.40
CA HIS A 64 -21.78 2.71 3.31
C HIS A 64 -20.77 2.55 2.17
N SER A 65 -20.07 1.41 2.11
CA SER A 65 -19.03 1.13 1.13
C SER A 65 -17.89 2.15 1.15
N ARG A 66 -17.58 2.72 2.33
CA ARG A 66 -16.40 3.58 2.48
C ARG A 66 -15.21 2.73 2.88
N LEU A 67 -14.25 2.61 1.96
CA LEU A 67 -12.95 2.01 2.20
C LEU A 67 -12.11 2.96 3.05
N SER A 68 -11.46 2.44 4.09
CA SER A 68 -10.38 3.09 4.81
C SER A 68 -9.12 2.22 4.77
N VAL A 69 -7.98 2.83 4.45
CA VAL A 69 -6.68 2.17 4.36
C VAL A 69 -5.59 3.06 4.96
N SER A 70 -4.54 2.45 5.49
CA SER A 70 -3.33 3.13 5.93
C SER A 70 -2.28 3.07 4.82
N VAL A 71 -1.75 4.23 4.46
CA VAL A 71 -0.80 4.43 3.35
C VAL A 71 0.52 4.90 3.94
N SER A 72 1.60 4.21 3.58
CA SER A 72 2.97 4.68 3.82
C SER A 72 3.80 4.56 2.54
N ALA A 73 4.77 5.46 2.38
CA ALA A 73 5.79 5.34 1.34
C ALA A 73 7.13 5.82 1.84
N ASP A 74 8.18 5.12 1.41
CA ASP A 74 9.58 5.49 1.60
C ASP A 74 10.22 5.60 0.22
N SER A 75 11.19 6.49 0.07
CA SER A 75 11.88 6.70 -1.20
C SER A 75 13.35 7.02 -0.93
N THR A 76 14.23 6.63 -1.85
CA THR A 76 15.64 7.03 -1.84
C THR A 76 15.83 8.51 -2.17
N ASP A 77 14.79 9.16 -2.68
CA ASP A 77 14.66 10.62 -2.81
C ASP A 77 13.60 11.15 -1.82
N ALA A 78 13.55 12.46 -1.58
CA ALA A 78 12.55 13.10 -0.71
C ALA A 78 11.11 12.99 -1.25
N ALA A 79 10.93 12.52 -2.48
CA ALA A 79 9.65 12.41 -3.16
C ALA A 79 9.53 11.11 -3.97
N VAL A 80 8.29 10.82 -4.39
CA VAL A 80 7.97 9.84 -5.43
C VAL A 80 7.63 10.56 -6.75
N PRO A 81 7.69 9.87 -7.90
CA PRO A 81 7.30 10.43 -9.18
C PRO A 81 5.98 11.22 -9.15
N GLY A 82 6.05 12.49 -9.56
CA GLY A 82 4.90 13.39 -9.63
C GLY A 82 4.27 13.76 -8.27
N ASN A 83 4.90 13.43 -7.14
CA ASN A 83 4.38 13.65 -5.79
C ASN A 83 3.00 13.03 -5.54
N VAL A 84 2.67 11.94 -6.25
CA VAL A 84 1.36 11.30 -6.18
C VAL A 84 1.51 9.78 -6.17
N LEU A 85 0.77 9.14 -5.27
CA LEU A 85 0.52 7.70 -5.28
C LEU A 85 -0.89 7.43 -5.81
N TYR A 86 -1.05 6.36 -6.56
CA TYR A 86 -2.33 5.95 -7.12
C TYR A 86 -2.86 4.78 -6.32
N LEU A 87 -4.06 4.92 -5.73
CA LEU A 87 -4.78 3.79 -5.16
C LEU A 87 -5.48 3.07 -6.30
N GLN A 88 -5.16 1.80 -6.50
CA GLN A 88 -5.74 0.97 -7.54
C GLN A 88 -6.64 -0.11 -6.95
N GLN A 89 -7.65 -0.49 -7.73
CA GLN A 89 -8.59 -1.56 -7.44
C GLN A 89 -8.48 -2.67 -8.49
N SER A 90 -8.64 -3.93 -8.05
CA SER A 90 -8.87 -5.08 -8.91
C SER A 90 -9.96 -5.97 -8.32
N ALA A 91 -10.72 -6.65 -9.19
CA ALA A 91 -11.74 -7.63 -8.77
C ALA A 91 -11.14 -8.97 -8.33
N ASP A 92 -10.00 -9.37 -8.91
CA ASP A 92 -9.35 -10.66 -8.68
C ASP A 92 -7.98 -10.55 -7.97
N GLY A 93 -7.49 -9.32 -7.78
CA GLY A 93 -6.19 -9.03 -7.18
C GLY A 93 -5.00 -9.36 -8.08
N LYS A 94 -5.23 -9.66 -9.35
CA LYS A 94 -4.21 -10.10 -10.32
C LYS A 94 -4.22 -9.22 -11.57
N THR A 95 -5.38 -8.96 -12.15
CA THR A 95 -5.54 -8.26 -13.43
C THR A 95 -6.54 -7.11 -13.33
N GLY A 96 -6.69 -6.33 -14.41
CA GLY A 96 -7.74 -5.30 -14.50
C GLY A 96 -7.63 -4.16 -13.50
N TRP A 97 -6.41 -3.83 -13.07
CA TRP A 97 -6.17 -2.76 -12.09
C TRP A 97 -6.61 -1.40 -12.62
N THR A 98 -7.50 -0.72 -11.91
CA THR A 98 -7.96 0.64 -12.23
C THR A 98 -7.67 1.59 -11.08
N THR A 99 -7.29 2.83 -11.40
CA THR A 99 -7.07 3.87 -10.38
C THR A 99 -8.41 4.37 -9.86
N VAL A 100 -8.59 4.32 -8.54
CA VAL A 100 -9.78 4.83 -7.85
C VAL A 100 -9.52 6.12 -7.07
N ASP A 101 -8.26 6.39 -6.73
CA ASP A 101 -7.88 7.64 -6.05
C ASP A 101 -6.43 8.04 -6.34
N ARG A 102 -6.14 9.32 -6.09
CA ARG A 102 -4.81 9.94 -6.19
C ARG A 102 -4.45 10.55 -4.84
N ILE A 103 -3.45 9.98 -4.19
CA ILE A 103 -3.01 10.36 -2.85
C ILE A 103 -1.78 11.27 -2.98
N PRO A 104 -1.85 12.53 -2.50
CA PRO A 104 -0.68 13.40 -2.44
C PRO A 104 0.42 12.78 -1.57
N ALA A 105 1.65 12.81 -2.06
CA ALA A 105 2.84 12.22 -1.45
C ALA A 105 4.00 13.23 -1.33
N ASN A 106 3.67 14.49 -1.03
CA ASN A 106 4.61 15.50 -0.56
C ASN A 106 4.03 16.20 0.68
N PRO A 107 4.59 15.98 1.89
CA PRO A 107 5.65 15.01 2.17
C PRO A 107 5.18 13.56 1.95
N LEU A 108 6.13 12.62 1.90
CA LEU A 108 5.81 11.19 1.81
C LEU A 108 4.87 10.78 2.96
N PRO A 109 3.80 10.02 2.67
CA PRO A 109 2.84 9.62 3.70
C PRO A 109 3.48 8.63 4.68
N VAL A 110 3.23 8.84 5.98
CA VAL A 110 3.60 7.92 7.05
C VAL A 110 2.33 7.51 7.79
N ALA A 111 1.90 6.27 7.61
CA ALA A 111 0.66 5.72 8.19
C ALA A 111 -0.57 6.62 7.99
N ARG A 112 -0.64 7.30 6.84
CA ARG A 112 -1.74 8.23 6.52
C ARG A 112 -3.00 7.42 6.28
N THR A 113 -4.07 7.72 7.00
CA THR A 113 -5.37 7.13 6.72
C THR A 113 -6.00 7.83 5.51
N VAL A 114 -6.42 7.05 4.53
CA VAL A 114 -7.19 7.49 3.36
C VAL A 114 -8.55 6.80 3.43
N THR A 115 -9.61 7.59 3.30
CA THR A 115 -10.99 7.10 3.30
C THR A 115 -11.74 7.59 2.07
N LEU A 116 -12.37 6.69 1.33
CA LEU A 116 -13.11 7.01 0.11
C LEU A 116 -14.31 6.06 -0.09
N THR A 117 -15.33 6.56 -0.78
CA THR A 117 -16.44 5.73 -1.25
C THR A 117 -15.98 4.90 -2.44
N VAL A 118 -16.27 3.60 -2.42
CA VAL A 118 -15.92 2.67 -3.51
C VAL A 118 -17.15 1.96 -4.07
N SER A 119 -17.14 1.71 -5.37
CA SER A 119 -18.24 1.03 -6.06
C SER A 119 -18.27 -0.48 -5.80
N ASN A 120 -17.09 -1.10 -5.66
CA ASN A 120 -16.96 -2.48 -5.23
C ASN A 120 -16.21 -2.55 -3.89
N PRO A 121 -16.94 -2.63 -2.76
CA PRO A 121 -16.34 -2.72 -1.42
C PRO A 121 -15.69 -4.08 -1.15
N HIS A 122 -15.95 -5.08 -1.98
CA HIS A 122 -15.32 -6.40 -1.91
C HIS A 122 -14.28 -6.52 -3.03
N GLY A 123 -13.15 -5.88 -2.82
CA GLY A 123 -12.12 -5.72 -3.84
C GLY A 123 -10.72 -5.93 -3.28
N TYR A 124 -9.78 -6.00 -4.22
CA TYR A 124 -8.36 -5.99 -3.95
C TYR A 124 -7.81 -4.60 -4.22
N TRP A 125 -6.90 -4.15 -3.37
CA TRP A 125 -6.38 -2.79 -3.37
C TRP A 125 -4.86 -2.81 -3.31
N ARG A 126 -4.22 -1.90 -4.05
CA ARG A 126 -2.77 -1.66 -3.95
C ARG A 126 -2.46 -0.20 -4.24
N LEU A 127 -1.31 0.26 -3.78
CA LEU A 127 -0.71 1.50 -4.23
C LEU A 127 0.13 1.24 -5.47
N PHE A 128 0.22 2.27 -6.30
CA PHE A 128 1.02 2.30 -7.51
C PHE A 128 1.71 3.65 -7.63
N SER A 129 2.99 3.65 -7.97
CA SER A 129 3.72 4.81 -8.47
C SER A 129 4.25 4.47 -9.88
N PRO A 130 3.93 5.27 -10.91
CA PRO A 130 4.36 4.98 -12.28
C PRO A 130 5.87 5.18 -12.43
N ALA A 131 6.44 4.51 -13.43
CA ALA A 131 7.81 4.78 -13.83
C ALA A 131 7.94 6.23 -14.31
N ALA A 132 9.05 6.86 -13.96
CA ALA A 132 9.46 8.17 -14.43
C ALA A 132 10.97 8.16 -14.69
N THR A 133 11.54 9.29 -15.11
CA THR A 133 12.99 9.44 -15.18
C THR A 133 13.60 8.99 -13.87
N ASP A 134 14.54 8.04 -13.95
CA ASP A 134 15.29 7.52 -12.81
C ASP A 134 14.49 6.77 -11.76
N PHE A 135 13.18 6.60 -11.94
CA PHE A 135 12.32 5.83 -11.05
C PHE A 135 11.65 4.68 -11.81
N PRO A 136 11.94 3.41 -11.46
CA PRO A 136 11.12 2.30 -11.92
C PRO A 136 9.74 2.38 -11.28
N ALA A 137 8.75 1.73 -11.91
CA ALA A 137 7.42 1.62 -11.33
C ALA A 137 7.47 0.85 -10.00
N ALA A 138 6.69 1.32 -9.02
CA ALA A 138 6.60 0.72 -7.70
C ALA A 138 5.16 0.33 -7.36
N TYR A 139 5.02 -0.76 -6.60
CA TYR A 139 3.74 -1.30 -6.15
C TYR A 139 3.83 -1.64 -4.66
N SER A 140 2.74 -1.46 -3.93
CA SER A 140 2.63 -2.04 -2.58
C SER A 140 2.25 -3.51 -2.62
N ASN A 141 2.23 -4.14 -1.44
CA ASN A 141 1.44 -5.34 -1.22
C ASN A 141 -0.03 -5.10 -1.62
N THR A 142 -0.70 -6.17 -2.07
CA THR A 142 -2.14 -6.17 -2.29
C THR A 142 -2.86 -6.47 -0.99
N VAL A 143 -3.88 -5.68 -0.66
CA VAL A 143 -4.80 -5.94 0.45
C VAL A 143 -6.18 -6.27 -0.09
N HIS A 144 -6.97 -7.01 0.70
CA HIS A 144 -8.31 -7.45 0.31
C HIS A 144 -9.33 -7.03 1.36
N THR A 145 -10.49 -6.58 0.91
CA THR A 145 -11.66 -6.35 1.76
C THR A 145 -12.75 -7.33 1.35
N SER A 146 -13.35 -7.99 2.32
CA SER A 146 -14.52 -8.84 2.11
C SER A 146 -15.74 -8.14 2.67
N VAL A 147 -16.75 -7.93 1.83
CA VAL A 147 -18.08 -7.50 2.28
C VAL A 147 -19.07 -8.59 1.90
N TYR A 148 -19.85 -9.00 2.89
CA TYR A 148 -20.91 -9.98 2.74
C TYR A 148 -22.25 -9.28 2.93
N ALA A 149 -23.12 -9.38 1.94
CA ALA A 149 -24.53 -9.09 2.14
C ALA A 149 -25.10 -10.14 3.10
N THR A 150 -25.96 -9.71 4.02
CA THR A 150 -26.64 -10.62 4.96
C THR A 150 -28.14 -10.56 4.76
N LYS A 151 -28.80 -11.70 4.95
CA LYS A 151 -30.26 -11.85 4.85
C LYS A 151 -30.74 -12.77 5.94
N VAL A 152 -31.90 -12.46 6.50
CA VAL A 152 -32.62 -13.35 7.42
C VAL A 152 -33.87 -13.89 6.71
N THR A 153 -34.15 -15.18 6.87
CA THR A 153 -35.45 -15.78 6.51
C THR A 153 -36.14 -16.36 7.74
N GLY A 154 -37.47 -16.44 7.70
CA GLY A 154 -38.25 -16.81 8.87
C GLY A 154 -38.34 -15.66 9.86
N GLY A 155 -38.13 -15.93 11.14
CA GLY A 155 -38.21 -14.91 12.21
C GLY A 155 -39.63 -14.49 12.55
N LYS A 156 -40.65 -15.27 12.14
CA LYS A 156 -42.01 -15.08 12.64
C LYS A 156 -42.07 -15.59 14.08
N PRO A 157 -42.58 -14.79 15.04
CA PRO A 157 -42.76 -15.27 16.39
C PRO A 157 -43.77 -16.42 16.42
N ASN A 158 -43.58 -17.36 17.34
CA ASN A 158 -44.56 -18.42 17.59
C ASN A 158 -45.93 -17.86 18.03
N HIS A 159 -45.96 -16.69 18.65
CA HIS A 159 -47.17 -15.98 19.06
C HIS A 159 -47.09 -14.48 18.74
N THR A 160 -48.16 -13.93 18.17
CA THR A 160 -48.30 -12.47 17.95
C THR A 160 -48.99 -11.75 19.11
N THR A 161 -49.61 -12.52 20.02
CA THR A 161 -50.23 -12.03 21.25
C THR A 161 -49.85 -12.99 22.37
N VAL A 162 -49.27 -12.47 23.46
CA VAL A 162 -48.86 -13.26 24.62
C VAL A 162 -49.33 -12.62 25.92
N SER A 163 -49.69 -13.45 26.90
CA SER A 163 -50.00 -12.99 28.25
C SER A 163 -48.73 -12.63 29.01
N ARG A 164 -48.87 -11.82 30.07
CA ARG A 164 -47.76 -11.48 30.97
C ARG A 164 -47.12 -12.77 31.51
N ASN A 165 -45.78 -12.76 31.62
CA ASN A 165 -44.94 -13.90 32.05
C ASN A 165 -44.92 -15.09 31.07
N SER A 166 -45.22 -14.86 29.79
CA SER A 166 -45.05 -15.85 28.73
C SER A 166 -43.76 -15.64 27.93
N TYR A 167 -43.33 -16.68 27.21
CA TYR A 167 -42.20 -16.64 26.29
C TYR A 167 -42.67 -16.47 24.85
N VAL A 168 -41.93 -15.68 24.06
CA VAL A 168 -42.04 -15.62 22.60
C VAL A 168 -40.76 -16.21 22.03
N SER A 169 -40.88 -17.19 21.13
CA SER A 169 -39.75 -17.77 20.43
C SER A 169 -39.69 -17.27 18.98
N PHE A 170 -38.46 -17.08 18.50
CA PHE A 170 -38.15 -16.67 17.14
C PHE A 170 -37.18 -17.69 16.54
N SER A 171 -37.52 -18.23 15.38
CA SER A 171 -36.66 -19.16 14.64
C SER A 171 -36.55 -18.74 13.19
N GLY A 172 -35.36 -18.88 12.61
CA GLY A 172 -35.07 -18.52 11.24
C GLY A 172 -33.67 -18.93 10.84
N HIS A 173 -33.28 -18.54 9.64
CA HIS A 173 -31.94 -18.78 9.11
C HIS A 173 -31.30 -17.44 8.72
N VAL A 174 -30.01 -17.29 9.05
CA VAL A 174 -29.19 -16.18 8.56
C VAL A 174 -28.37 -16.70 7.39
N TYR A 175 -28.35 -15.94 6.31
CA TYR A 175 -27.56 -16.21 5.13
C TYR A 175 -26.61 -15.04 4.87
N GLU A 176 -25.46 -15.38 4.30
CA GLU A 176 -24.50 -14.43 3.77
C GLU A 176 -24.29 -14.68 2.27
N GLN A 177 -23.94 -13.64 1.55
CA GLN A 177 -23.56 -13.71 0.15
C GLN A 177 -22.37 -12.76 -0.06
N GLY A 178 -21.31 -13.25 -0.70
CA GLY A 178 -20.29 -12.37 -1.24
C GLY A 178 -20.85 -11.50 -2.38
N THR A 179 -19.98 -10.85 -3.15
CA THR A 179 -20.43 -9.98 -4.26
C THR A 179 -21.15 -10.75 -5.36
N ILE A 180 -20.77 -12.02 -5.57
CA ILE A 180 -21.31 -12.90 -6.61
C ILE A 180 -21.42 -14.31 -6.02
N GLY A 181 -22.43 -15.09 -6.43
CA GLY A 181 -22.62 -16.49 -6.05
C GLY A 181 -23.90 -16.74 -5.25
N PRO A 182 -24.17 -17.98 -4.82
CA PRO A 182 -25.38 -18.31 -4.06
C PRO A 182 -25.29 -17.80 -2.62
N TRP A 183 -26.45 -17.51 -2.03
CA TRP A 183 -26.59 -17.30 -0.59
C TRP A 183 -26.18 -18.56 0.16
N LYS A 184 -25.31 -18.41 1.16
CA LYS A 184 -24.84 -19.50 2.02
C LYS A 184 -25.35 -19.28 3.44
N PRO A 185 -25.79 -20.35 4.15
CA PRO A 185 -26.19 -20.21 5.53
C PRO A 185 -24.97 -19.84 6.39
N VAL A 186 -25.13 -18.85 7.27
CA VAL A 186 -24.15 -18.53 8.30
C VAL A 186 -24.22 -19.62 9.35
N THR A 187 -23.11 -20.32 9.58
CA THR A 187 -23.03 -21.42 10.55
C THR A 187 -22.18 -21.01 11.76
N HIS A 188 -22.42 -21.63 12.91
CA HIS A 188 -21.61 -21.46 14.14
C HIS A 188 -21.42 -20.00 14.60
N SER A 189 -22.39 -19.12 14.31
CA SER A 189 -22.34 -17.70 14.67
C SER A 189 -23.49 -17.34 15.60
N TYR A 190 -23.23 -16.43 16.53
CA TYR A 190 -24.27 -15.87 17.41
C TYR A 190 -25.09 -14.82 16.66
N VAL A 191 -26.41 -14.89 16.83
CA VAL A 191 -27.35 -13.90 16.32
C VAL A 191 -27.98 -13.20 17.51
N THR A 192 -27.84 -11.88 17.57
CA THR A 192 -28.50 -11.07 18.59
C THR A 192 -29.80 -10.50 18.03
N LEU A 193 -30.93 -10.84 18.67
CA LEU A 193 -32.23 -10.26 18.35
C LEU A 193 -32.49 -9.09 19.30
N LEU A 194 -32.73 -7.90 18.75
CA LEU A 194 -33.09 -6.72 19.52
C LEU A 194 -34.61 -6.54 19.50
N PHE A 195 -35.26 -6.69 20.65
CA PHE A 195 -36.66 -6.35 20.84
C PHE A 195 -36.79 -4.85 21.13
N ARG A 196 -37.63 -4.15 20.36
CA ARG A 196 -37.99 -2.76 20.61
C ARG A 196 -39.46 -2.70 21.05
N PRO A 197 -39.78 -2.03 22.17
CA PRO A 197 -41.16 -1.85 22.63
C PRO A 197 -41.97 -0.95 21.69
#